data_AF-A0A6J8CMD8-F1
#
_entry.id   AF-A0A6J8CMD8-F1
#
_cell.length_a   1.000
_cell.length_b   1.000
_cell.length_c   1.000
_cell.angle_alpha   90.00
_cell.angle_beta   90.00
_cell.angle_gamma   90.00
#
_symmetry.space_group_name_H-M   'P 1'
#
loop_
_entity.id
_entity.type
_entity.pdbx_description
1 polymer ?
#
loop_
_entity_poly.entity_id
_entity_poly.type
_entity_poly.pdbx_seq_one_letter_code
_entity_poly.pdbx_strand_id
1 'polypeptide(L)'
;MLHKKPLQKKNKLSKTKALSETKSAIKQRLYNERRKQQNLQKDIKKENRRNYMNNYRKRIRADLTSTPMSDEGIPFSNRMDKARSIKKLKQALPITPNKRAAVLSAYVDCNRILKSPGVKKFHDSFEESVEKMAIRNIQDVITSVKHKRNGEAKAALNILTSSVSGENISDRKRATKKKTQTEVFLQFKNEYPDEKMGQRAFEKCKPYFVRTAQFKDKITCCCRQHVEMRSLFKSCMQFRKRLLSREGSSEVKLYESLSELVDDTLCTRSANTHQHKISCLDRLCSECGVCKFSMLPGELDESDVQISWERYEYKNVKVKGDKMIRKLVLVRKSSSPAEMFQYLKKLLETFPAHQFRAYWQSKQMKSFVENLPIGHCVTVHDFSENYKCTEQNEIQSSYFRN
;
A
#
# COMPACT_ATOMS: atom_id res chain seq x y z
N MET A 1 -36.89 66.33 -46.09
CA MET A 1 -37.46 65.07 -46.62
C MET A 1 -36.83 63.87 -45.94
N LEU A 2 -37.66 62.88 -45.65
CA LEU A 2 -37.49 61.79 -44.69
C LEU A 2 -36.41 60.74 -45.04
N HIS A 3 -35.86 60.19 -43.95
CA HIS A 3 -35.16 58.91 -43.78
C HIS A 3 -35.26 57.86 -44.90
N LYS A 4 -34.10 57.32 -45.33
CA LYS A 4 -33.92 55.88 -45.62
C LYS A 4 -32.47 55.45 -45.36
N LYS A 5 -32.24 54.64 -44.31
CA LYS A 5 -31.27 53.52 -44.25
C LYS A 5 -31.28 52.83 -42.87
N PRO A 6 -32.13 51.80 -42.66
CA PRO A 6 -31.72 50.70 -41.78
C PRO A 6 -32.16 49.31 -42.29
N LEU A 7 -32.03 49.01 -43.59
CA LEU A 7 -32.45 47.70 -44.15
C LEU A 7 -31.31 46.67 -44.35
N GLN A 8 -30.04 47.09 -44.37
CA GLN A 8 -28.93 46.15 -44.67
C GLN A 8 -28.36 45.41 -43.44
N LYS A 9 -28.49 45.95 -42.21
CA LYS A 9 -27.96 45.29 -41.00
C LYS A 9 -28.83 44.13 -40.50
N LYS A 10 -30.16 44.20 -40.64
CA LYS A 10 -31.07 43.11 -40.21
C LYS A 10 -30.92 41.82 -41.04
N ASN A 11 -30.63 41.94 -42.34
CA ASN A 11 -30.47 40.78 -43.24
C ASN A 11 -29.16 39.99 -43.02
N LYS A 12 -28.11 40.60 -42.47
CA LYS A 12 -26.86 39.88 -42.12
C LYS A 12 -26.97 39.09 -40.81
N LEU A 13 -27.77 39.59 -39.85
CA LEU A 13 -28.02 38.90 -38.57
C LEU A 13 -28.93 37.67 -38.73
N SER A 14 -29.93 37.72 -39.63
CA SER A 14 -30.81 36.56 -39.86
C SER A 14 -30.09 35.41 -40.58
N LYS A 15 -29.26 35.72 -41.59
CA LYS A 15 -28.47 34.72 -42.32
C LYS A 15 -27.44 34.00 -41.44
N THR A 16 -26.81 34.71 -40.50
CA THR A 16 -25.82 34.12 -39.57
C THR A 16 -26.48 33.20 -38.54
N LYS A 17 -27.69 33.54 -38.08
CA LYS A 17 -28.47 32.68 -37.16
C LYS A 17 -28.94 31.38 -37.84
N ALA A 18 -29.42 31.46 -39.08
CA ALA A 18 -29.81 30.28 -39.87
C ALA A 18 -28.62 29.35 -40.19
N LEU A 19 -27.42 29.92 -40.45
CA LEU A 19 -26.18 29.15 -40.65
C LEU A 19 -25.67 28.48 -39.35
N SER A 20 -25.96 29.07 -38.20
CA SER A 20 -25.63 28.50 -36.89
C SER A 20 -26.56 27.34 -36.53
N GLU A 21 -27.86 27.49 -36.78
CA GLU A 21 -28.88 26.45 -36.53
C GLU A 21 -28.66 25.21 -37.41
N THR A 22 -28.27 25.40 -38.67
CA THR A 22 -27.91 24.30 -39.59
C THR A 22 -26.63 23.57 -39.16
N LYS A 23 -25.59 24.28 -38.69
CA LYS A 23 -24.38 23.66 -38.13
C LYS A 23 -24.66 22.85 -36.86
N SER A 24 -25.55 23.33 -35.99
CA SER A 24 -25.97 22.62 -34.78
C SER A 24 -26.70 21.31 -35.13
N ALA A 25 -27.63 21.36 -36.09
CA ALA A 25 -28.36 20.19 -36.57
C ALA A 25 -27.43 19.13 -37.18
N ILE A 26 -26.43 19.54 -37.98
CA ILE A 26 -25.43 18.63 -38.55
C ILE A 26 -24.60 17.96 -37.45
N LYS A 27 -24.16 18.72 -36.44
CA LYS A 27 -23.38 18.18 -35.30
C LYS A 27 -24.18 17.14 -34.51
N GLN A 28 -25.48 17.37 -34.32
CA GLN A 28 -26.36 16.45 -33.61
C GLN A 28 -26.63 15.16 -34.39
N ARG A 29 -26.74 15.24 -35.73
CA ARG A 29 -26.82 14.05 -36.60
C ARG A 29 -25.56 13.19 -36.52
N LEU A 30 -24.38 13.81 -36.63
CA LEU A 30 -23.09 13.11 -36.53
C LEU A 30 -22.88 12.44 -35.17
N TYR A 31 -23.33 13.08 -34.08
CA TYR A 31 -23.32 12.49 -32.74
C TYR A 31 -24.20 11.25 -32.66
N ASN A 32 -25.41 11.31 -33.20
CA ASN A 32 -26.35 10.18 -33.22
C ASN A 32 -25.83 9.01 -34.07
N GLU A 33 -25.19 9.29 -35.21
CA GLU A 33 -24.55 8.25 -36.04
C GLU A 33 -23.40 7.55 -35.33
N ARG A 34 -22.49 8.29 -34.67
CA ARG A 34 -21.42 7.67 -33.86
C ARG A 34 -21.98 6.79 -32.76
N ARG A 35 -23.06 7.23 -32.10
CA ARG A 35 -23.72 6.44 -31.05
C ARG A 35 -24.33 5.15 -31.60
N LYS A 36 -24.96 5.21 -32.79
CA LYS A 36 -25.46 4.01 -33.50
C LYS A 36 -24.33 3.04 -33.85
N GLN A 37 -23.22 3.54 -34.41
CA GLN A 37 -22.06 2.70 -34.73
C GLN A 37 -21.42 2.05 -33.49
N GLN A 38 -21.32 2.78 -32.38
CA GLN A 38 -20.80 2.24 -31.12
C GLN A 38 -21.69 1.14 -30.54
N ASN A 39 -23.02 1.28 -30.65
CA ASN A 39 -23.94 0.24 -30.21
C ASN A 39 -23.84 -1.00 -31.09
N LEU A 40 -23.78 -0.84 -32.42
CA LEU A 40 -23.61 -1.95 -33.36
C LEU A 40 -22.31 -2.75 -33.07
N GLN A 41 -21.19 -2.06 -32.78
CA GLN A 41 -19.96 -2.73 -32.39
C GLN A 41 -20.07 -3.50 -31.06
N LYS A 42 -20.86 -3.00 -30.10
CA LYS A 42 -21.10 -3.70 -28.83
C LYS A 42 -21.93 -4.97 -29.05
N ASP A 43 -22.90 -4.92 -29.95
CA ASP A 43 -23.74 -6.07 -30.28
C ASP A 43 -22.94 -7.14 -31.03
N ILE A 44 -22.12 -6.76 -32.02
CA ILE A 44 -21.17 -7.68 -32.68
C ILE A 44 -20.22 -8.34 -31.68
N LYS A 45 -19.70 -7.58 -30.71
CA LYS A 45 -18.84 -8.15 -29.65
C LYS A 45 -19.58 -9.14 -28.75
N LYS A 46 -20.85 -8.88 -28.43
CA LYS A 46 -21.72 -9.82 -27.68
C LYS A 46 -21.99 -11.09 -28.47
N GLU A 47 -22.33 -10.96 -29.75
CA GLU A 47 -22.54 -12.07 -30.70
C GLU A 47 -21.30 -12.98 -30.76
N ASN A 48 -20.13 -12.40 -31.02
CA ASN A 48 -18.87 -13.13 -31.11
C ASN A 48 -18.53 -13.85 -29.81
N ARG A 49 -18.81 -13.24 -28.65
CA ARG A 49 -18.61 -13.88 -27.34
C ARG A 49 -19.56 -15.06 -27.14
N ARG A 50 -20.83 -14.96 -27.57
CA ARG A 50 -21.79 -16.07 -27.52
C ARG A 50 -21.35 -17.23 -28.42
N ASN A 51 -20.94 -16.94 -29.65
CA ASN A 51 -20.45 -17.94 -30.59
C ASN A 51 -19.18 -18.65 -30.09
N TYR A 52 -18.24 -17.88 -29.54
CA TYR A 52 -17.05 -18.45 -28.89
C TYR A 52 -17.41 -19.41 -27.75
N MET A 53 -18.30 -19.00 -26.84
CA MET A 53 -18.71 -19.84 -25.71
C MET A 53 -19.48 -21.09 -26.16
N ASN A 54 -20.30 -21.00 -27.21
CA ASN A 54 -20.99 -22.15 -27.78
C ASN A 54 -19.99 -23.14 -28.41
N ASN A 55 -19.02 -22.65 -29.17
CA ASN A 55 -17.99 -23.51 -29.77
C ASN A 55 -17.10 -24.16 -28.70
N TYR A 56 -16.74 -23.43 -27.65
CA TYR A 56 -16.01 -23.98 -26.50
C TYR A 56 -16.79 -25.12 -25.81
N ARG A 57 -18.10 -24.92 -25.56
CA ARG A 57 -18.96 -25.95 -24.96
C ARG A 57 -19.11 -27.19 -25.85
N LYS A 58 -19.18 -27.01 -27.17
CA LYS A 58 -19.21 -28.14 -28.12
C LYS A 58 -17.93 -28.98 -28.05
N ARG A 59 -16.76 -28.33 -27.98
CA ARG A 59 -15.45 -29.02 -27.83
C ARG A 59 -15.38 -29.82 -26.54
N ILE A 60 -15.73 -29.21 -25.41
CA ILE A 60 -15.75 -29.89 -24.10
C ILE A 60 -16.68 -31.12 -24.11
N ARG A 61 -17.84 -31.05 -24.77
CA ARG A 61 -18.74 -32.21 -24.88
C ARG A 61 -18.15 -33.34 -25.73
N ALA A 62 -17.48 -32.99 -26.84
CA ALA A 62 -16.81 -33.98 -27.68
C ALA A 62 -15.66 -34.69 -26.93
N ASP A 63 -14.90 -33.94 -26.12
CA ASP A 63 -13.82 -34.48 -25.29
C ASP A 63 -14.33 -35.39 -24.15
N LEU A 64 -15.57 -35.21 -23.68
CA LEU A 64 -16.17 -36.03 -22.63
C LEU A 64 -16.79 -37.34 -23.16
N THR A 65 -17.11 -37.42 -24.46
CA THR A 65 -17.69 -38.61 -25.09
C THR A 65 -16.65 -39.66 -25.52
N SER A 66 -15.36 -39.41 -25.35
CA SER A 66 -14.27 -40.32 -25.74
C SER A 66 -13.70 -41.18 -24.60
N THR A 67 -14.26 -41.09 -23.39
CA THR A 67 -13.83 -41.92 -22.25
C THR A 67 -14.91 -42.95 -21.91
N PRO A 68 -14.68 -44.27 -22.11
CA PRO A 68 -15.62 -45.28 -21.68
C PRO A 68 -15.55 -45.40 -20.14
N MET A 69 -16.60 -44.97 -19.45
CA MET A 69 -16.74 -45.14 -18.01
C MET A 69 -17.40 -46.48 -17.72
N SER A 70 -16.66 -47.34 -17.00
CA SER A 70 -17.14 -48.60 -16.44
C SER A 70 -18.24 -48.38 -15.40
N ASP A 71 -19.27 -49.21 -15.46
CA ASP A 71 -20.58 -49.07 -14.83
C ASP A 71 -20.66 -49.62 -13.40
N GLU A 72 -19.78 -49.17 -12.49
CA GLU A 72 -19.86 -49.58 -11.08
C GLU A 72 -20.07 -48.41 -10.11
N GLY A 73 -21.34 -48.24 -9.70
CA GLY A 73 -21.69 -47.75 -8.36
C GLY A 73 -21.73 -46.24 -8.14
N ILE A 74 -22.36 -45.47 -9.03
CA ILE A 74 -22.57 -44.03 -8.77
C ILE A 74 -23.73 -43.84 -7.77
N PRO A 75 -23.49 -43.26 -6.56
CA PRO A 75 -24.50 -43.14 -5.50
C PRO A 75 -25.61 -42.11 -5.78
N PHE A 76 -25.51 -41.37 -6.89
CA PHE A 76 -26.54 -40.44 -7.34
C PHE A 76 -26.79 -40.67 -8.82
N SER A 77 -28.05 -40.90 -9.18
CA SER A 77 -28.52 -41.16 -10.56
C SER A 77 -28.14 -40.06 -11.55
N ASN A 78 -28.01 -38.81 -11.10
CA ASN A 78 -27.56 -37.69 -11.93
C ASN A 78 -26.99 -36.53 -11.08
N ARG A 79 -26.35 -35.58 -11.78
CA ARG A 79 -25.76 -34.36 -11.18
C ARG A 79 -26.78 -33.49 -10.44
N MET A 80 -28.02 -33.44 -10.92
CA MET A 80 -29.08 -32.64 -10.30
C MET A 80 -29.49 -33.24 -8.94
N ASP A 81 -29.50 -34.56 -8.81
CA ASP A 81 -29.85 -35.25 -7.57
C ASP A 81 -28.74 -35.12 -6.53
N LYS A 82 -27.48 -35.15 -6.95
CA LYS A 82 -26.35 -34.77 -6.09
C LYS A 82 -26.50 -33.32 -5.59
N ALA A 83 -26.81 -32.38 -6.48
CA ALA A 83 -26.97 -30.97 -6.13
C ALA A 83 -28.15 -30.74 -5.17
N ARG A 84 -29.30 -31.38 -5.41
CA ARG A 84 -30.48 -31.31 -4.53
C ARG A 84 -30.18 -31.87 -3.14
N SER A 85 -29.49 -33.01 -3.07
CA SER A 85 -29.11 -33.65 -1.80
C SER A 85 -28.15 -32.78 -0.98
N ILE A 86 -27.12 -32.21 -1.63
CA ILE A 86 -26.19 -31.27 -0.98
C ILE A 86 -26.91 -30.01 -0.48
N LYS A 87 -27.89 -29.49 -1.25
CA LYS A 87 -28.65 -28.30 -0.85
C LYS A 87 -29.48 -28.56 0.40
N LYS A 88 -30.17 -29.71 0.48
CA LYS A 88 -30.92 -30.12 1.68
C LYS A 88 -30.01 -30.27 2.90
N LEU A 89 -28.85 -30.91 2.73
CA LEU A 89 -27.86 -31.06 3.80
C LEU A 89 -27.37 -29.70 4.33
N LYS A 90 -27.04 -28.76 3.44
CA LYS A 90 -26.58 -27.41 3.84
C LYS A 90 -27.63 -26.62 4.63
N GLN A 91 -28.92 -26.84 4.34
CA GLN A 91 -30.03 -26.21 5.07
C GLN A 91 -30.23 -26.82 6.46
N ALA A 92 -29.94 -28.12 6.62
CA ALA A 92 -30.05 -28.82 7.90
C ALA A 92 -28.84 -28.60 8.84
N LEU A 93 -27.70 -28.14 8.31
CA LEU A 93 -26.49 -27.91 9.11
C LEU A 93 -26.54 -26.59 9.89
N PRO A 94 -25.92 -26.52 11.08
CA PRO A 94 -25.80 -25.28 11.85
C PRO A 94 -25.21 -24.12 11.04
N ILE A 95 -25.66 -22.90 11.33
CA ILE A 95 -25.22 -21.67 10.64
C ILE A 95 -23.77 -21.31 10.99
N THR A 96 -23.37 -21.49 12.26
CA THR A 96 -22.02 -21.14 12.72
C THR A 96 -20.97 -22.15 12.22
N PRO A 97 -19.85 -21.69 11.61
CA PRO A 97 -18.83 -22.55 11.02
C PRO A 97 -18.26 -23.63 11.96
N ASN A 98 -17.99 -23.27 13.23
CA ASN A 98 -17.41 -24.20 14.20
C ASN A 98 -18.37 -25.35 14.56
N LYS A 99 -19.66 -25.05 14.77
CA LYS A 99 -20.68 -26.10 15.01
C LYS A 99 -20.91 -26.96 13.77
N ARG A 100 -20.84 -26.37 12.58
CA ARG A 100 -20.94 -27.11 11.31
C ARG A 100 -19.77 -28.09 11.13
N ALA A 101 -18.55 -27.66 11.42
CA ALA A 101 -17.37 -28.52 11.38
C ALA A 101 -17.46 -29.66 12.41
N ALA A 102 -17.88 -29.36 13.64
CA ALA A 102 -18.05 -30.37 14.70
C ALA A 102 -19.10 -31.43 14.33
N VAL A 103 -20.26 -31.02 13.79
CA VAL A 103 -21.31 -31.95 13.33
C VAL A 103 -20.80 -32.82 12.18
N LEU A 104 -20.10 -32.24 11.20
CA LEU A 104 -19.55 -33.00 10.08
C LEU A 104 -18.46 -33.98 10.54
N SER A 105 -17.58 -33.57 11.46
CA SER A 105 -16.56 -34.44 12.06
C SER A 105 -17.20 -35.61 12.78
N ALA A 106 -18.23 -35.37 13.61
CA ALA A 106 -18.92 -36.44 14.33
C ALA A 106 -19.53 -37.51 13.40
N TYR A 107 -20.03 -37.12 12.22
CA TYR A 107 -20.54 -38.08 11.22
C TYR A 107 -19.44 -38.83 10.46
N VAL A 108 -18.24 -38.25 10.37
CA VAL A 108 -17.05 -38.88 9.76
C VAL A 108 -16.35 -39.81 10.76
N ASP A 109 -16.35 -39.44 12.05
CA ASP A 109 -15.67 -40.13 13.14
C ASP A 109 -16.53 -41.26 13.76
N CYS A 110 -17.86 -41.25 13.55
CA CYS A 110 -18.71 -42.36 13.96
C CYS A 110 -18.44 -43.59 13.08
N ASN A 111 -17.59 -44.48 13.61
CA ASN A 111 -17.35 -45.88 13.27
C ASN A 111 -18.57 -46.65 12.70
N ARG A 112 -18.97 -46.33 11.48
CA ARG A 112 -19.69 -47.27 10.61
C ARG A 112 -18.66 -47.84 9.67
N ILE A 113 -18.35 -49.12 9.89
CA ILE A 113 -17.59 -49.96 8.97
C ILE A 113 -18.15 -49.70 7.57
N LEU A 114 -17.40 -48.96 6.76
CA LEU A 114 -17.77 -48.57 5.41
C LEU A 114 -17.71 -49.82 4.52
N LYS A 115 -18.79 -50.62 4.53
CA LYS A 115 -19.00 -51.76 3.62
C LYS A 115 -19.33 -51.31 2.19
N SER A 116 -18.75 -50.22 1.70
CA SER A 116 -18.82 -49.90 0.28
C SER A 116 -17.47 -50.23 -0.38
N PRO A 117 -17.47 -51.09 -1.42
CA PRO A 117 -16.24 -51.47 -2.14
C PRO A 117 -15.44 -50.25 -2.66
N GLY A 118 -16.12 -49.15 -2.97
CA GLY A 118 -15.49 -47.90 -3.41
C GLY A 118 -14.71 -47.18 -2.31
N VAL A 119 -15.14 -47.25 -1.04
CA VAL A 119 -14.43 -46.60 0.07
C VAL A 119 -13.23 -47.43 0.52
N LYS A 120 -13.32 -48.76 0.44
CA LYS A 120 -12.18 -49.65 0.68
C LYS A 120 -11.08 -49.42 -0.36
N LYS A 121 -11.43 -49.34 -1.66
CA LYS A 121 -10.50 -48.94 -2.72
C LYS A 121 -9.90 -47.55 -2.51
N PHE A 122 -10.65 -46.59 -1.94
CA PHE A 122 -10.17 -45.25 -1.65
C PHE A 122 -9.21 -45.21 -0.45
N HIS A 123 -9.46 -46.03 0.57
CA HIS A 123 -8.59 -46.17 1.74
C HIS A 123 -7.30 -46.93 1.40
N ASP A 124 -7.40 -48.01 0.61
CA ASP A 124 -6.25 -48.81 0.17
C ASP A 124 -5.37 -48.06 -0.85
N SER A 125 -5.86 -46.96 -1.43
CA SER A 125 -5.05 -46.06 -2.28
C SER A 125 -4.42 -44.89 -1.51
N PHE A 126 -4.67 -44.78 -0.20
CA PHE A 126 -3.94 -43.87 0.70
C PHE A 126 -2.78 -44.58 1.40
N GLU A 127 -1.83 -45.06 0.60
CA GLU A 127 -0.45 -45.26 1.05
C GLU A 127 0.37 -43.95 1.00
N GLU A 128 -0.30 -42.85 0.64
CA GLU A 128 0.32 -41.56 0.46
C GLU A 128 0.07 -40.65 1.65
N SER A 129 1.16 -40.21 2.28
CA SER A 129 1.12 -39.32 3.43
C SER A 129 0.39 -38.00 3.10
N VAL A 130 -0.19 -37.35 4.12
CA VAL A 130 -0.93 -36.08 3.99
C VAL A 130 -0.08 -35.02 3.27
N GLU A 131 1.23 -35.05 3.44
CA GLU A 131 2.20 -34.20 2.77
C GLU A 131 2.20 -34.44 1.25
N LYS A 132 2.17 -35.70 0.79
CA LYS A 132 2.15 -36.04 -0.63
C LYS A 132 0.82 -35.67 -1.29
N MET A 133 -0.29 -35.80 -0.58
CA MET A 133 -1.60 -35.26 -1.02
C MET A 133 -1.58 -33.75 -1.19
N ALA A 134 -1.02 -33.04 -0.22
CA ALA A 134 -0.88 -31.59 -0.27
C ALA A 134 -0.02 -31.18 -1.48
N ILE A 135 1.09 -31.87 -1.72
CA ILE A 135 1.97 -31.64 -2.88
C ILE A 135 1.23 -31.86 -4.20
N ARG A 136 0.46 -32.95 -4.36
CA ARG A 136 -0.35 -33.19 -5.57
C ARG A 136 -1.39 -32.11 -5.80
N ASN A 137 -2.13 -31.73 -4.76
CA ASN A 137 -3.12 -30.65 -4.86
C ASN A 137 -2.46 -29.34 -5.32
N ILE A 138 -1.25 -29.04 -4.84
CA ILE A 138 -0.52 -27.85 -5.28
C ILE A 138 -0.05 -27.99 -6.74
N GLN A 139 0.43 -29.17 -7.15
CA GLN A 139 0.79 -29.46 -8.54
C GLN A 139 -0.40 -29.27 -9.51
N ASP A 140 -1.59 -29.74 -9.13
CA ASP A 140 -2.80 -29.60 -9.92
C ASP A 140 -3.21 -28.13 -10.09
N VAL A 141 -3.15 -27.36 -9.00
CA VAL A 141 -3.46 -25.92 -9.05
C VAL A 141 -2.41 -25.20 -9.90
N ILE A 142 -1.12 -25.46 -9.73
CA ILE A 142 -0.05 -24.90 -10.57
C ILE A 142 -0.32 -25.21 -12.04
N THR A 143 -0.61 -26.46 -12.40
CA THR A 143 -0.85 -26.89 -13.78
C THR A 143 -2.06 -26.19 -14.39
N SER A 144 -3.14 -26.01 -13.60
CA SER A 144 -4.36 -25.33 -14.03
C SER A 144 -4.20 -23.82 -14.26
N VAL A 145 -3.12 -23.22 -13.75
CA VAL A 145 -2.87 -21.77 -13.78
C VAL A 145 -1.66 -21.42 -14.66
N LYS A 146 -0.66 -22.31 -14.79
CA LYS A 146 0.62 -22.11 -15.50
C LYS A 146 0.48 -21.61 -16.94
N HIS A 147 -0.55 -22.07 -17.66
CA HIS A 147 -0.76 -21.72 -19.06
C HIS A 147 -1.70 -20.52 -19.28
N LYS A 148 -2.27 -19.95 -18.21
CA LYS A 148 -3.19 -18.80 -18.31
C LYS A 148 -2.39 -17.49 -18.39
N ARG A 149 -2.56 -16.75 -19.50
CA ARG A 149 -1.90 -15.45 -19.73
C ARG A 149 -2.72 -14.25 -19.22
N ASN A 150 -3.22 -14.31 -17.98
CA ASN A 150 -3.87 -13.16 -17.34
C ASN A 150 -3.14 -12.76 -16.04
N GLY A 151 -3.33 -11.52 -15.59
CA GLY A 151 -2.60 -10.98 -14.43
C GLY A 151 -2.89 -11.72 -13.13
N GLU A 152 -4.14 -12.15 -12.94
CA GLU A 152 -4.58 -12.90 -11.74
C GLU A 152 -4.00 -14.31 -11.68
N ALA A 153 -3.89 -15.02 -12.81
CA ALA A 153 -3.25 -16.32 -12.90
C ALA A 153 -1.75 -16.24 -12.61
N LYS A 154 -1.07 -15.20 -13.12
CA LYS A 154 0.33 -14.95 -12.79
C LYS A 154 0.51 -14.67 -11.29
N ALA A 155 -0.39 -13.87 -10.69
CA ALA A 155 -0.35 -13.61 -9.25
C ALA A 155 -0.58 -14.89 -8.43
N ALA A 156 -1.59 -15.70 -8.77
CA ALA A 156 -1.87 -16.97 -8.09
C ALA A 156 -0.71 -17.98 -8.23
N LEU A 157 -0.12 -18.10 -9.41
CA LEU A 157 1.05 -18.96 -9.65
C LEU A 157 2.24 -18.52 -8.80
N ASN A 158 2.51 -17.22 -8.73
CA ASN A 158 3.59 -16.66 -7.92
C ASN A 158 3.38 -16.93 -6.42
N ILE A 159 2.15 -16.77 -5.92
CA ILE A 159 1.81 -17.06 -4.52
C ILE A 159 2.05 -18.54 -4.21
N LEU A 160 1.52 -19.44 -5.03
CA LEU A 160 1.65 -20.89 -4.82
C LEU A 160 3.09 -21.37 -4.91
N THR A 161 3.88 -20.82 -5.84
CA THR A 161 5.29 -21.16 -5.98
C THR A 161 6.05 -20.75 -4.72
N SER A 162 5.80 -19.55 -4.21
CA SER A 162 6.45 -18.99 -3.03
C SER A 162 6.10 -19.75 -1.74
N SER A 163 4.84 -20.20 -1.61
CA SER A 163 4.40 -21.02 -0.48
C SER A 163 5.04 -22.41 -0.45
N VAL A 164 5.40 -22.97 -1.61
CA VAL A 164 6.01 -24.31 -1.71
C VAL A 164 7.53 -24.27 -1.63
N SER A 165 8.18 -23.31 -2.29
CA SER A 165 9.64 -23.25 -2.34
C SER A 165 10.27 -22.65 -1.08
N GLY A 166 9.47 -22.09 -0.16
CA GLY A 166 9.99 -21.29 0.96
C GLY A 166 10.72 -20.03 0.51
N GLU A 167 10.72 -19.75 -0.80
CA GLU A 167 11.12 -18.47 -1.35
C GLU A 167 10.00 -17.52 -0.99
N ASN A 168 10.23 -16.70 0.04
CA ASN A 168 9.37 -15.57 0.33
C ASN A 168 8.94 -14.88 -0.98
N ILE A 169 7.67 -14.47 -1.07
CA ILE A 169 7.30 -13.25 -1.81
C ILE A 169 7.89 -12.06 -1.03
N SER A 170 9.19 -12.09 -0.82
CA SER A 170 9.97 -10.90 -0.78
C SER A 170 10.10 -10.51 -2.25
N ASP A 171 9.78 -9.26 -2.57
CA ASP A 171 10.67 -8.49 -3.42
C ASP A 171 12.08 -9.11 -3.34
N ARG A 172 12.50 -9.82 -4.41
CA ARG A 172 13.76 -10.60 -4.54
C ARG A 172 14.72 -10.28 -3.39
N LYS A 173 15.16 -11.23 -2.55
CA LYS A 173 16.22 -11.00 -1.54
C LYS A 173 17.32 -10.12 -2.16
N ARG A 174 17.25 -8.82 -1.89
CA ARG A 174 18.02 -7.75 -2.52
C ARG A 174 18.87 -7.22 -1.39
N ALA A 175 20.17 -7.40 -1.48
CA ALA A 175 21.07 -6.77 -0.51
C ALA A 175 20.93 -5.25 -0.67
N THR A 176 20.41 -4.59 0.35
CA THR A 176 20.18 -3.16 0.35
C THR A 176 21.41 -2.46 0.92
N LYS A 177 22.03 -1.61 0.12
CA LYS A 177 23.24 -0.87 0.51
C LYS A 177 22.85 0.38 1.31
N LYS A 178 23.26 0.47 2.58
CA LYS A 178 23.04 1.65 3.45
C LYS A 178 23.94 2.82 3.12
N LYS A 179 25.16 2.55 2.66
CA LYS A 179 26.18 3.52 2.24
C LYS A 179 26.02 3.91 0.77
N THR A 180 26.41 5.11 0.38
CA THR A 180 26.40 5.52 -1.04
C THR A 180 27.40 4.68 -1.86
N GLN A 181 27.26 4.66 -3.20
CA GLN A 181 28.25 3.98 -4.05
C GLN A 181 29.65 4.55 -3.88
N THR A 182 29.73 5.87 -3.75
CA THR A 182 30.95 6.63 -3.48
C THR A 182 31.57 6.27 -2.13
N GLU A 183 30.80 6.22 -1.04
CA GLU A 183 31.33 5.84 0.29
C GLU A 183 32.00 4.47 0.32
N VAL A 184 31.44 3.50 -0.41
CA VAL A 184 32.04 2.15 -0.47
C VAL A 184 33.22 2.10 -1.43
N PHE A 185 33.25 2.93 -2.47
CA PHE A 185 34.44 3.06 -3.31
C PHE A 185 35.61 3.68 -2.52
N LEU A 186 35.33 4.69 -1.69
CA LEU A 186 36.34 5.28 -0.80
C LEU A 186 36.84 4.26 0.22
N GLN A 187 35.96 3.44 0.80
CA GLN A 187 36.37 2.32 1.66
C GLN A 187 37.22 1.29 0.92
N PHE A 188 36.82 0.91 -0.29
CA PHE A 188 37.60 0.00 -1.13
C PHE A 188 39.01 0.55 -1.42
N LYS A 189 39.15 1.85 -1.68
CA LYS A 189 40.46 2.48 -1.88
C LYS A 189 41.31 2.55 -0.62
N ASN A 190 40.68 2.70 0.54
CA ASN A 190 41.39 2.68 1.82
C ASN A 190 41.83 1.26 2.19
N GLU A 191 41.02 0.24 1.90
CA GLU A 191 41.31 -1.16 2.21
C GLU A 191 42.25 -1.82 1.19
N TYR A 192 42.23 -1.38 -0.07
CA TYR A 192 43.05 -1.91 -1.17
C TYR A 192 43.72 -0.76 -1.94
N PRO A 193 44.70 -0.07 -1.33
CA PRO A 193 45.34 1.11 -1.93
C PRO A 193 46.12 0.80 -3.22
N ASP A 194 46.70 -0.40 -3.33
CA ASP A 194 47.50 -0.82 -4.49
C ASP A 194 46.66 -1.20 -5.73
N GLU A 195 45.37 -1.45 -5.53
CA GLU A 195 44.46 -1.84 -6.61
C GLU A 195 44.04 -0.63 -7.46
N LYS A 196 44.47 -0.62 -8.73
CA LYS A 196 44.21 0.45 -9.70
C LYS A 196 42.82 0.33 -10.33
N MET A 197 41.79 0.46 -9.50
CA MET A 197 40.39 0.51 -9.96
C MET A 197 39.82 1.93 -9.86
N GLY A 198 39.22 2.42 -10.95
CA GLY A 198 38.49 3.70 -10.98
C GLY A 198 37.03 3.55 -10.54
N GLN A 199 36.42 4.63 -10.01
CA GLN A 199 35.06 4.59 -9.43
C GLN A 199 34.00 4.03 -10.40
N ARG A 200 34.03 4.46 -11.67
CA ARG A 200 33.07 3.97 -12.68
C ARG A 200 33.22 2.47 -12.97
N ALA A 201 34.45 1.94 -12.92
CA ALA A 201 34.70 0.51 -13.10
C ALA A 201 34.19 -0.27 -11.88
N PHE A 202 34.47 0.23 -10.68
CA PHE A 202 33.96 -0.33 -9.42
C PHE A 202 32.42 -0.38 -9.37
N GLU A 203 31.76 0.70 -9.80
CA GLU A 203 30.30 0.77 -9.85
C GLU A 203 29.67 -0.22 -10.84
N LYS A 204 30.36 -0.53 -11.95
CA LYS A 204 29.93 -1.56 -12.92
C LYS A 204 30.03 -2.97 -12.37
N CYS A 205 30.97 -3.23 -11.45
CA CYS A 205 31.11 -4.52 -10.77
C CYS A 205 30.01 -4.79 -9.73
N LYS A 206 29.09 -3.84 -9.52
CA LYS A 206 27.95 -4.01 -8.60
C LYS A 206 27.04 -5.14 -9.07
N PRO A 207 26.82 -6.19 -8.26
CA PRO A 207 25.90 -7.26 -8.62
C PRO A 207 24.47 -6.75 -8.80
N TYR A 208 23.76 -7.28 -9.82
CA TYR A 208 22.43 -6.80 -10.23
C TYR A 208 21.35 -6.88 -9.14
N PHE A 209 21.55 -7.74 -8.13
CA PHE A 209 20.64 -7.91 -6.99
C PHE A 209 20.91 -6.94 -5.83
N VAL A 210 22.01 -6.18 -5.86
CA VAL A 210 22.33 -5.16 -4.85
C VAL A 210 21.64 -3.85 -5.25
N ARG A 211 20.76 -3.31 -4.39
CA ARG A 211 20.08 -2.02 -4.64
C ARG A 211 20.46 -0.99 -3.59
N THR A 212 20.43 0.28 -3.99
CA THR A 212 20.60 1.39 -3.05
C THR A 212 19.37 1.45 -2.14
N ALA A 213 19.57 1.65 -0.83
CA ALA A 213 18.47 1.84 0.11
C ALA A 213 17.53 2.95 -0.37
N GLN A 214 16.30 2.57 -0.69
CA GLN A 214 15.23 3.49 -1.01
C GLN A 214 14.62 4.06 0.28
N PHE A 215 13.90 5.18 0.17
CA PHE A 215 13.23 5.79 1.32
C PHE A 215 12.27 4.80 2.02
N LYS A 216 11.62 3.92 1.26
CA LYS A 216 10.78 2.83 1.77
C LYS A 216 11.53 1.76 2.58
N ASP A 217 12.84 1.60 2.33
CA ASP A 217 13.69 0.66 3.07
C ASP A 217 14.18 1.29 4.38
N LYS A 218 14.05 2.61 4.54
CA LYS A 218 14.27 3.31 5.80
C LYS A 218 13.05 3.08 6.68
N ILE A 219 13.24 2.43 7.82
CA ILE A 219 12.22 2.42 8.88
C ILE A 219 11.97 3.87 9.27
N THR A 220 10.91 4.42 8.75
CA THR A 220 10.51 5.79 8.98
C THR A 220 9.06 5.73 9.31
N CYS A 221 8.72 5.99 10.57
CA CYS A 221 7.33 6.02 10.98
C CYS A 221 6.60 7.16 10.23
N CYS A 222 5.51 6.81 9.53
CA CYS A 222 4.66 7.73 8.77
C CYS A 222 3.49 8.28 9.60
N CYS A 223 3.59 8.25 10.93
CA CYS A 223 2.56 8.82 11.78
C CYS A 223 2.51 10.35 11.64
N ARG A 224 1.37 10.92 12.04
CA ARG A 224 1.17 12.38 12.13
C ARG A 224 2.35 13.11 12.78
N GLN A 225 2.78 12.68 13.96
CA GLN A 225 3.84 13.36 14.72
C GLN A 225 5.16 13.43 13.95
N HIS A 226 5.60 12.33 13.32
CA HIS A 226 6.83 12.33 12.51
C HIS A 226 6.73 13.17 11.25
N VAL A 227 5.60 13.11 10.53
CA VAL A 227 5.41 13.90 9.30
C VAL A 227 5.38 15.39 9.64
N GLU A 228 4.59 15.77 10.65
CA GLU A 228 4.41 17.14 11.11
C GLU A 228 5.72 17.71 11.66
N MET A 229 6.39 16.98 12.55
CA MET A 229 7.67 17.41 13.14
C MET A 229 8.76 17.63 12.08
N ARG A 230 8.82 16.76 11.05
CA ARG A 230 9.80 16.91 9.96
C ARG A 230 9.53 18.11 9.07
N SER A 231 8.28 18.33 8.67
CA SER A 231 7.92 19.49 7.85
C SER A 231 8.19 20.78 8.62
N LEU A 232 7.75 20.85 9.88
CA LEU A 232 7.95 21.99 10.76
C LEU A 232 9.44 22.28 11.04
N PHE A 233 10.22 21.26 11.39
CA PHE A 233 11.66 21.41 11.62
C PHE A 233 12.37 21.97 10.40
N LYS A 234 12.04 21.46 9.20
CA LYS A 234 12.63 21.97 7.96
C LYS A 234 12.32 23.45 7.76
N SER A 235 11.07 23.88 7.99
CA SER A 235 10.67 25.29 7.89
C SER A 235 11.39 26.16 8.93
N CYS A 236 11.47 25.70 10.18
CA CYS A 236 12.15 26.41 11.26
C CYS A 236 13.66 26.57 10.97
N MET A 237 14.34 25.49 10.59
CA MET A 237 15.77 25.54 10.29
C MET A 237 16.07 26.35 9.04
N GLN A 238 15.18 26.32 8.03
CA GLN A 238 15.33 27.18 6.86
C GLN A 238 15.19 28.66 7.23
N PHE A 239 14.26 29.01 8.12
CA PHE A 239 14.12 30.37 8.61
C PHE A 239 15.32 30.80 9.45
N ARG A 240 15.72 29.99 10.44
CA ARG A 240 16.92 30.21 11.28
C ARG A 240 18.16 30.43 10.43
N LYS A 241 18.38 29.61 9.40
CA LYS A 241 19.51 29.76 8.48
C LYS A 241 19.50 31.12 7.76
N ARG A 242 18.33 31.61 7.33
CA ARG A 242 18.21 32.93 6.69
C ARG A 242 18.49 34.07 7.66
N LEU A 243 18.05 33.97 8.93
CA LEU A 243 18.35 34.96 9.96
C LEU A 243 19.86 35.03 10.25
N LEU A 244 20.49 33.88 10.49
CA LEU A 244 21.94 33.81 10.75
C LEU A 244 22.78 34.36 9.59
N SER A 245 22.32 34.21 8.34
CA SER A 245 23.00 34.79 7.18
C SER A 245 22.87 36.33 7.11
N ARG A 246 21.88 36.93 7.78
CA ARG A 246 21.63 38.39 7.78
C ARG A 246 22.24 39.09 8.98
N GLU A 247 22.18 38.47 10.16
CA GLU A 247 22.57 39.09 11.44
C GLU A 247 24.05 38.85 11.81
N GLY A 248 24.79 38.08 10.99
CA GLY A 248 26.14 37.65 11.35
C GLY A 248 26.12 36.49 12.34
N SER A 249 27.27 35.81 12.51
CA SER A 249 27.39 34.56 13.26
C SER A 249 26.92 34.73 14.72
N SER A 250 25.70 34.26 15.01
CA SER A 250 25.18 34.13 16.37
C SER A 250 25.71 32.83 17.00
N GLU A 251 25.92 32.83 18.32
CA GLU A 251 26.29 31.62 19.12
C GLU A 251 25.22 30.51 19.09
N VAL A 252 24.04 30.77 18.52
CA VAL A 252 22.95 29.79 18.45
C VAL A 252 23.20 28.74 17.37
N LYS A 253 23.20 27.46 17.79
CA LYS A 253 23.39 26.30 16.94
C LYS A 253 22.30 26.17 15.85
N LEU A 254 22.74 25.95 14.61
CA LEU A 254 21.92 25.46 13.51
C LEU A 254 21.97 23.94 13.50
N TYR A 255 20.79 23.30 13.58
CA TYR A 255 20.69 21.85 13.61
C TYR A 255 20.59 21.28 12.19
N GLU A 256 21.44 20.32 11.84
CA GLU A 256 21.38 19.65 10.54
C GLU A 256 20.32 18.55 10.53
N SER A 257 20.08 17.94 11.69
CA SER A 257 19.12 16.85 11.85
C SER A 257 18.20 17.03 13.04
N LEU A 258 17.01 16.42 12.95
CA LEU A 258 16.07 16.33 14.07
C LEU A 258 16.67 15.62 15.28
N SER A 259 17.54 14.62 15.04
CA SER A 259 18.19 13.87 16.11
C SER A 259 19.12 14.76 16.93
N GLU A 260 19.89 15.64 16.30
CA GLU A 260 20.74 16.61 17.02
C GLU A 260 19.91 17.56 17.88
N LEU A 261 18.80 18.08 17.33
CA LEU A 261 17.90 18.94 18.09
C LEU A 261 17.30 18.22 19.30
N VAL A 262 16.88 16.97 19.12
CA VAL A 262 16.37 16.16 20.23
C VAL A 262 17.46 15.92 21.26
N ASP A 263 18.65 15.49 20.84
CA ASP A 263 19.77 15.16 21.71
C ASP A 263 20.23 16.37 22.55
N ASP A 264 20.31 17.57 21.96
CA ASP A 264 20.67 18.80 22.68
C ASP A 264 19.62 19.21 23.73
N THR A 265 18.36 18.80 23.56
CA THR A 265 17.31 19.05 24.55
C THR A 265 17.24 17.99 25.65
N LEU A 266 18.05 16.93 25.59
CA LEU A 266 18.05 15.81 26.54
C LEU A 266 19.36 15.78 27.34
N CYS A 267 19.39 14.98 28.41
CA CYS A 267 20.65 14.68 29.10
C CYS A 267 21.52 13.78 28.21
N THR A 268 22.85 13.89 28.37
CA THR A 268 23.81 13.01 27.71
C THR A 268 23.51 11.55 28.03
N ARG A 269 23.73 10.67 27.05
CA ARG A 269 23.56 9.23 27.22
C ARG A 269 24.60 8.71 28.21
N SER A 270 24.23 7.74 29.04
CA SER A 270 25.20 7.13 29.94
C SER A 270 26.24 6.36 29.14
N ALA A 271 27.50 6.33 29.60
CA ALA A 271 28.61 5.70 28.88
C ALA A 271 28.34 4.23 28.50
N ASN A 272 27.52 3.53 29.30
CA ASN A 272 27.22 2.11 29.12
C ASN A 272 25.94 1.86 28.30
N THR A 273 25.20 2.89 27.88
CA THR A 273 23.93 2.72 27.15
C THR A 273 23.85 3.65 25.95
N HIS A 274 23.59 3.11 24.76
CA HIS A 274 23.31 3.90 23.55
C HIS A 274 21.93 4.61 23.55
N GLN A 275 21.22 4.66 24.69
CA GLN A 275 19.87 5.20 24.81
C GLN A 275 19.82 6.27 25.92
N HIS A 276 18.90 7.23 25.78
CA HIS A 276 18.61 8.19 26.85
C HIS A 276 17.77 7.54 27.94
N LYS A 277 17.86 8.07 29.17
CA LYS A 277 16.98 7.65 30.27
C LYS A 277 15.52 7.95 29.91
N ILE A 278 14.61 7.03 30.29
CA ILE A 278 13.17 7.18 30.03
C ILE A 278 12.63 8.47 30.64
N SER A 279 13.05 8.83 31.86
CA SER A 279 12.67 10.09 32.52
C SER A 279 13.03 11.34 31.71
N CYS A 280 14.12 11.32 30.93
CA CYS A 280 14.46 12.42 30.04
C CYS A 280 13.54 12.45 28.80
N LEU A 281 13.26 11.27 28.22
CA LEU A 281 12.40 11.13 27.04
C LEU A 281 10.97 11.58 27.31
N ASP A 282 10.44 11.24 28.49
CA ASP A 282 9.10 11.63 28.96
C ASP A 282 9.06 13.03 29.60
N ARG A 283 10.16 13.78 29.56
CA ARG A 283 10.28 15.15 30.11
C ARG A 283 9.98 15.28 31.61
N LEU A 284 10.24 14.22 32.37
CA LEU A 284 10.15 14.20 33.84
C LEU A 284 11.48 14.59 34.51
N CYS A 285 12.57 14.68 33.76
CA CYS A 285 13.87 15.12 34.25
C CYS A 285 13.91 16.64 34.45
N SER A 286 14.41 17.11 35.59
CA SER A 286 14.59 18.54 35.90
C SER A 286 15.78 19.18 35.16
N GLU A 287 16.77 18.39 34.73
CA GLU A 287 18.03 18.89 34.14
C GLU A 287 18.00 19.00 32.61
N CYS A 288 16.95 18.51 31.94
CA CYS A 288 16.81 18.61 30.50
C CYS A 288 15.37 18.93 30.11
N GLY A 289 15.19 19.49 28.92
CA GLY A 289 13.87 19.94 28.51
C GLY A 289 13.94 20.80 27.26
N VAL A 290 12.75 21.19 26.81
CA VAL A 290 12.58 22.10 25.69
C VAL A 290 13.14 23.51 26.01
N CYS A 291 13.30 23.84 27.29
CA CYS A 291 13.99 25.05 27.74
C CYS A 291 15.43 25.17 27.23
N LYS A 292 16.13 24.05 26.96
CA LYS A 292 17.48 24.06 26.35
C LYS A 292 17.49 24.47 24.88
N PHE A 293 16.33 24.50 24.23
CA PHE A 293 16.22 24.99 22.85
C PHE A 293 16.14 26.53 22.85
N SER A 294 17.30 27.15 22.63
CA SER A 294 17.44 28.60 22.48
C SER A 294 16.86 29.09 21.15
N MET A 295 16.14 30.22 21.21
CA MET A 295 15.55 30.90 20.06
C MET A 295 16.27 32.24 19.82
N LEU A 296 16.40 32.63 18.56
CA LEU A 296 16.94 33.94 18.16
C LEU A 296 15.89 35.04 18.35
N PRO A 297 16.29 36.31 18.51
CA PRO A 297 15.34 37.43 18.60
C PRO A 297 14.36 37.48 17.43
N GLY A 298 14.83 37.29 16.19
CA GLY A 298 13.96 37.25 15.01
C GLY A 298 13.02 36.03 14.94
N GLU A 299 13.22 35.01 15.78
CA GLU A 299 12.30 33.86 15.92
C GLU A 299 11.22 34.11 16.97
N LEU A 300 11.42 35.12 17.83
CA LEU A 300 10.43 35.61 18.78
C LEU A 300 9.58 36.74 18.19
N ASP A 301 9.83 37.12 16.94
CA ASP A 301 9.12 38.20 16.27
C ASP A 301 7.64 37.86 16.06
N GLU A 302 6.78 38.70 16.64
CA GLU A 302 5.33 38.63 16.57
C GLU A 302 4.75 39.57 15.49
N SER A 303 5.61 40.26 14.73
CA SER A 303 5.20 41.14 13.62
C SER A 303 4.35 40.41 12.58
N ASP A 304 3.66 41.19 11.73
CA ASP A 304 2.82 40.69 10.61
C ASP A 304 3.59 39.96 9.50
N VAL A 305 4.88 39.65 9.70
CA VAL A 305 5.67 38.84 8.77
C VAL A 305 5.11 37.43 8.72
N GLN A 306 4.46 37.13 7.61
CA GLN A 306 3.79 35.86 7.39
C GLN A 306 4.75 34.81 6.81
N ILE A 307 5.01 33.76 7.59
CA ILE A 307 5.77 32.57 7.17
C ILE A 307 4.81 31.43 6.90
N SER A 308 5.05 30.75 5.78
CA SER A 308 4.27 29.59 5.40
C SER A 308 4.91 28.27 5.84
N TRP A 309 4.16 27.44 6.55
CA TRP A 309 4.58 26.12 7.05
C TRP A 309 3.38 25.16 7.09
N GLU A 310 3.59 23.89 7.43
CA GLU A 310 2.54 22.86 7.36
C GLU A 310 2.24 22.25 8.72
N ARG A 311 0.96 22.02 9.02
CA ARG A 311 0.50 21.28 10.20
C ARG A 311 -0.78 20.50 9.94
N TYR A 312 -1.09 19.53 10.79
CA TYR A 312 -2.34 18.79 10.66
C TYR A 312 -3.49 19.51 11.36
N GLU A 313 -4.57 19.76 10.62
CA GLU A 313 -5.81 20.34 11.14
C GLU A 313 -7.03 19.53 10.71
N TYR A 314 -8.05 19.50 11.57
CA TYR A 314 -9.34 18.95 11.20
C TYR A 314 -10.09 19.96 10.32
N LYS A 315 -10.40 19.58 9.08
CA LYS A 315 -11.22 20.35 8.15
C LYS A 315 -12.47 19.58 7.76
N ASN A 316 -13.56 20.31 7.56
CA ASN A 316 -14.80 19.74 7.02
C ASN A 316 -14.66 19.63 5.50
N VAL A 317 -14.54 18.41 4.98
CA VAL A 317 -14.40 18.11 3.56
C VAL A 317 -15.74 17.64 3.02
N LYS A 318 -16.18 18.22 1.90
CA LYS A 318 -17.36 17.76 1.16
C LYS A 318 -17.09 16.40 0.53
N VAL A 319 -17.85 15.39 0.93
CA VAL A 319 -17.86 14.09 0.26
C VAL A 319 -19.07 14.03 -0.68
N LYS A 320 -19.01 13.21 -1.74
CA LYS A 320 -20.10 13.05 -2.73
C LYS A 320 -21.46 12.94 -2.03
N GLY A 321 -22.37 13.87 -2.33
CA GLY A 321 -23.73 13.93 -1.76
C GLY A 321 -23.87 14.83 -0.54
N ASP A 322 -23.39 16.09 -0.63
CA ASP A 322 -23.51 17.20 0.35
C ASP A 322 -23.16 16.91 1.84
N LYS A 323 -22.67 15.71 2.15
CA LYS A 323 -22.25 15.33 3.49
C LYS A 323 -20.87 15.89 3.78
N MET A 324 -20.79 16.79 4.76
CA MET A 324 -19.52 17.28 5.31
C MET A 324 -18.95 16.23 6.26
N ILE A 325 -17.69 15.83 6.05
CA ILE A 325 -16.97 14.95 6.97
C ILE A 325 -15.76 15.68 7.53
N ARG A 326 -15.60 15.65 8.85
CA ARG A 326 -14.41 16.18 9.54
C ARG A 326 -13.22 15.24 9.26
N LYS A 327 -12.30 15.67 8.38
CA LYS A 327 -11.08 14.92 8.02
C LYS A 327 -9.86 15.65 8.56
N LEU A 328 -8.88 14.91 9.09
CA LEU A 328 -7.58 15.43 9.45
C LEU A 328 -6.75 15.60 8.17
N VAL A 329 -6.29 16.81 7.86
CA VAL A 329 -5.60 17.14 6.61
C VAL A 329 -4.33 17.92 6.93
N LEU A 330 -3.25 17.67 6.19
CA LEU A 330 -2.05 18.50 6.24
C LEU A 330 -2.34 19.82 5.53
N VAL A 331 -2.31 20.92 6.27
CA VAL A 331 -2.67 22.24 5.76
C VAL A 331 -1.46 23.15 5.79
N ARG A 332 -1.35 23.97 4.75
CA ARG A 332 -0.38 25.06 4.69
C ARG A 332 -0.92 26.23 5.50
N LYS A 333 -0.30 26.51 6.64
CA LYS A 333 -0.57 27.63 7.53
C LYS A 333 0.33 28.81 7.17
N SER A 334 -0.16 30.01 7.42
CA SER A 334 0.61 31.25 7.40
C SER A 334 0.53 31.84 8.80
N SER A 335 1.67 32.11 9.44
CA SER A 335 1.73 32.75 10.76
C SER A 335 3.02 33.55 10.96
N SER A 336 3.12 34.24 12.10
CA SER A 336 4.38 34.84 12.56
C SER A 336 5.46 33.78 12.83
N PRO A 337 6.76 34.16 12.81
CA PRO A 337 7.86 33.31 13.25
C PRO A 337 7.66 32.78 14.67
N ALA A 338 7.25 33.65 15.61
CA ALA A 338 7.01 33.29 17.00
C ALA A 338 6.03 32.10 17.12
N GLU A 339 4.90 32.14 16.41
CA GLU A 339 3.92 31.05 16.48
C GLU A 339 4.50 29.72 15.94
N MET A 340 5.25 29.76 14.84
CA MET A 340 5.86 28.57 14.25
C MET A 340 6.87 27.92 15.20
N PHE A 341 7.76 28.71 15.82
CA PHE A 341 8.77 28.19 16.74
C PHE A 341 8.20 27.76 18.10
N GLN A 342 7.18 28.46 18.61
CA GLN A 342 6.42 28.00 19.78
C GLN A 342 5.74 26.65 19.49
N TYR A 343 5.20 26.46 18.29
CA TYR A 343 4.63 25.18 17.89
C TYR A 343 5.70 24.07 17.81
N LEU A 344 6.91 24.38 17.34
CA LEU A 344 8.04 23.44 17.37
C LEU A 344 8.38 23.03 18.80
N LYS A 345 8.47 23.99 19.74
CA LYS A 345 8.69 23.72 21.16
C LYS A 345 7.63 22.77 21.73
N LYS A 346 6.36 23.04 21.42
CA LYS A 346 5.25 22.17 21.82
C LYS A 346 5.39 20.74 21.30
N LEU A 347 5.80 20.55 20.05
CA LEU A 347 6.03 19.20 19.52
C LEU A 347 7.24 18.53 20.18
N LEU A 348 8.31 19.28 20.46
CA LEU A 348 9.52 18.77 21.14
C LEU A 348 9.27 18.23 22.55
N GLU A 349 8.15 18.59 23.20
CA GLU A 349 7.79 18.04 24.52
C GLU A 349 7.52 16.54 24.43
N THR A 350 6.75 16.09 23.43
CA THR A 350 6.29 14.70 23.34
C THR A 350 7.04 13.87 22.29
N PHE A 351 7.71 14.54 21.35
CA PHE A 351 8.38 13.89 20.22
C PHE A 351 9.52 12.93 20.62
N PRO A 352 10.40 13.22 21.59
CA PRO A 352 11.50 12.32 21.94
C PRO A 352 11.02 10.93 22.39
N ALA A 353 10.05 10.88 23.30
CA ALA A 353 9.44 9.62 23.74
C ALA A 353 8.78 8.87 22.57
N HIS A 354 8.07 9.59 21.70
CA HIS A 354 7.45 8.99 20.51
C HIS A 354 8.49 8.40 19.54
N GLN A 355 9.53 9.16 19.21
CA GLN A 355 10.61 8.72 18.34
C GLN A 355 11.32 7.50 18.93
N PHE A 356 11.60 7.51 20.24
CA PHE A 356 12.20 6.38 20.94
C PHE A 356 11.31 5.13 20.85
N ARG A 357 10.02 5.24 21.18
CA ARG A 357 9.07 4.12 21.09
C ARG A 357 8.99 3.54 19.69
N ALA A 358 8.84 4.40 18.67
CA ALA A 358 8.76 3.96 17.28
C ALA A 358 10.05 3.24 16.83
N TYR A 359 11.22 3.77 17.20
CA TYR A 359 12.51 3.14 16.91
C TYR A 359 12.66 1.81 17.64
N TRP A 360 12.35 1.77 18.94
CA TRP A 360 12.46 0.58 19.77
C TRP A 360 11.53 -0.53 19.28
N GLN A 361 10.25 -0.23 19.05
CA GLN A 361 9.28 -1.19 18.52
C GLN A 361 9.73 -1.78 17.19
N SER A 362 10.25 -0.94 16.29
CA SER A 362 10.75 -1.43 15.00
C SER A 362 11.99 -2.32 15.16
N LYS A 363 12.90 -1.96 16.06
CA LYS A 363 14.08 -2.78 16.37
C LYS A 363 13.66 -4.14 16.96
N GLN A 364 12.69 -4.16 17.87
CA GLN A 364 12.15 -5.40 18.43
C GLN A 364 11.50 -6.26 17.35
N MET A 365 10.65 -5.67 16.50
CA MET A 365 10.01 -6.40 15.40
C MET A 365 11.04 -7.01 14.45
N LYS A 366 12.08 -6.26 14.08
CA LYS A 366 13.16 -6.78 13.23
C LYS A 366 13.89 -7.94 13.89
N SER A 367 14.31 -7.76 15.14
CA SER A 367 14.97 -8.82 15.90
C SER A 367 14.10 -10.07 16.00
N PHE A 368 12.79 -9.91 16.19
CA PHE A 368 11.86 -11.03 16.25
C PHE A 368 11.75 -11.75 14.91
N VAL A 369 11.57 -11.01 13.80
CA VAL A 369 11.48 -11.58 12.44
C VAL A 369 12.77 -12.27 12.02
N GLU A 370 13.93 -11.72 12.38
CA GLU A 370 15.24 -12.30 12.08
C GLU A 370 15.52 -13.58 12.85
N ASN A 371 14.87 -13.79 14.01
CA ASN A 371 15.09 -14.94 14.90
C ASN A 371 13.85 -15.85 15.03
N LEU A 372 13.03 -15.95 13.98
CA LEU A 372 11.86 -16.82 13.98
C LEU A 372 12.26 -18.31 13.98
N PRO A 373 11.69 -19.15 14.86
CA PRO A 373 11.88 -20.59 14.81
C PRO A 373 11.40 -21.20 13.49
N ILE A 374 12.00 -22.34 13.12
CA ILE A 374 11.59 -23.11 11.94
C ILE A 374 10.13 -23.54 12.11
N GLY A 375 9.33 -23.35 11.05
CA GLY A 375 7.90 -23.68 11.05
C GLY A 375 7.00 -22.56 11.59
N HIS A 376 7.56 -21.44 12.08
CA HIS A 376 6.78 -20.28 12.50
C HIS A 376 6.73 -19.20 11.41
N CYS A 377 5.62 -18.45 11.37
CA CYS A 377 5.49 -17.28 10.51
C CYS A 377 4.98 -16.08 11.31
N VAL A 378 5.33 -14.88 10.84
CA VAL A 378 4.82 -13.62 11.39
C VAL A 378 3.96 -12.96 10.35
N THR A 379 2.70 -12.74 10.70
CA THR A 379 1.74 -12.04 9.85
C THR A 379 1.48 -10.66 10.44
N VAL A 380 1.99 -9.63 9.79
CA VAL A 380 1.69 -8.24 10.15
C VAL A 380 0.45 -7.80 9.39
N HIS A 381 -0.65 -7.61 10.12
CA HIS A 381 -1.89 -7.08 9.56
C HIS A 381 -1.91 -5.56 9.71
N ASP A 382 -1.44 -4.85 8.69
CA ASP A 382 -1.55 -3.38 8.64
C ASP A 382 -2.91 -2.97 8.07
N PHE A 383 -3.82 -2.51 8.94
CA PHE A 383 -5.14 -2.01 8.55
C PHE A 383 -5.13 -0.54 8.11
N SER A 384 -3.95 0.10 8.09
CA SER A 384 -3.78 1.50 7.66
C SER A 384 -3.48 1.64 6.17
N GLU A 385 -3.35 0.56 5.41
CA GLU A 385 -3.31 0.65 3.95
C GLU A 385 -4.71 0.40 3.38
N ASN A 386 -5.30 1.44 2.78
CA ASN A 386 -6.49 1.35 1.95
C ASN A 386 -6.49 0.05 1.12
N TYR A 387 -7.46 -0.85 1.34
CA TYR A 387 -7.70 -2.05 0.51
C TYR A 387 -7.90 -1.73 -0.99
N LYS A 388 -8.03 -0.43 -1.33
CA LYS A 388 -8.18 0.10 -2.69
C LYS A 388 -6.93 0.77 -3.27
N CYS A 389 -5.85 0.98 -2.50
CA CYS A 389 -4.65 1.73 -2.92
C CYS A 389 -4.94 3.05 -3.66
N THR A 390 -6.03 3.74 -3.34
CA THR A 390 -6.48 4.95 -4.08
C THR A 390 -5.81 6.23 -3.62
N GLU A 391 -5.34 6.30 -2.37
CA GLU A 391 -4.72 7.48 -1.78
C GLU A 391 -3.33 7.08 -1.25
N GLN A 392 -2.27 7.55 -1.91
CA GLN A 392 -0.88 7.40 -1.45
C GLN A 392 -0.56 8.49 -0.42
N ASN A 393 0.20 8.13 0.63
CA ASN A 393 0.72 9.05 1.66
C ASN A 393 -0.30 9.64 2.65
N GLU A 394 -1.37 8.94 3.00
CA GLU A 394 -2.17 9.32 4.18
C GLU A 394 -1.48 8.91 5.47
N ILE A 395 -1.65 9.70 6.53
CA ILE A 395 -1.17 9.37 7.88
C ILE A 395 -1.96 8.20 8.45
N GLN A 396 -1.30 7.36 9.25
CA GLN A 396 -1.91 6.19 9.91
C GLN A 396 -3.19 6.54 10.71
N SER A 397 -3.32 7.77 11.21
CA SER A 397 -4.51 8.22 11.94
C SER A 397 -5.67 8.70 11.05
N SER A 398 -5.51 8.79 9.73
CA SER A 398 -6.64 9.03 8.81
C SER A 398 -7.62 7.85 8.77
N TYR A 399 -7.19 6.67 9.24
CA TYR A 399 -7.90 5.40 9.12
C TYR A 399 -8.77 5.08 10.34
N PHE A 400 -8.36 5.49 11.54
CA PHE A 400 -9.12 5.27 12.76
C PHE A 400 -10.19 6.36 12.91
N ARG A 401 -11.38 6.09 12.38
CA ARG A 401 -12.60 6.85 12.67
C ARG A 401 -13.19 6.28 13.97
N ASN A 402 -13.23 7.07 15.04
CA ASN A 402 -14.17 6.85 16.14
C ASN A 402 -15.45 7.61 15.85
#